data_AF-A0A1I0F4T5-F1
#
_entry.id   AF-A0A1I0F4T5-F1
#
_cell.length_a   1.000
_cell.length_b   1.000
_cell.length_c   1.000
_cell.angle_alpha   90.00
_cell.angle_beta   90.00
_cell.angle_gamma   90.00
#
_symmetry.space_group_name_H-M   'P 1'
#
loop_
_entity.id
_entity.type
_entity.pdbx_description
1 polymer ?
#
loop_
_entity_poly.entity_id
_entity_poly.type
_entity_poly.pdbx_seq_one_letter_code
_entity_poly.pdbx_strand_id
1 'polypeptide(L)'
;MTEAFRRAASGGFVFARPGTPLNPAQADSLLQHLSNELETSRAAVEEARTRLAECQAAHKKAENEMFLSPDCPKVGRGLGMVTAAERDAWVFSKVIKEWEAVHFAELHLANATGYMWKLREQNSLAQSLNNNAQAAYHSYRGGGR
;
A
#
# COMPACT_ATOMS: atom_id res chain seq x y z
N MET A 1 4.18 -32.93 0.99
CA MET A 1 2.93 -32.24 1.37
C MET A 1 2.49 -31.40 0.19
N THR A 2 1.25 -31.55 -0.27
CA THR A 2 0.68 -30.72 -1.34
C THR A 2 0.42 -29.32 -0.79
N GLU A 3 0.95 -28.29 -1.46
CA GLU A 3 0.76 -26.89 -1.05
C GLU A 3 -0.75 -26.54 -1.10
N ALA A 4 -1.35 -26.19 0.04
CA ALA A 4 -2.79 -25.93 0.14
C ALA A 4 -3.18 -24.53 -0.38
N PHE A 5 -2.21 -23.62 -0.37
CA PHE A 5 -2.34 -22.22 -0.78
C PHE A 5 -1.11 -21.80 -1.56
N ARG A 6 -1.25 -20.76 -2.37
CA ARG A 6 -0.18 -20.12 -3.14
C ARG A 6 -0.32 -18.61 -3.08
N ARG A 7 0.77 -17.89 -3.28
CA ARG A 7 0.75 -16.43 -3.36
C ARG A 7 0.13 -15.99 -4.69
N ALA A 8 -0.84 -15.07 -4.65
CA ALA A 8 -1.41 -14.49 -5.86
C ALA A 8 -0.52 -13.36 -6.40
N ALA A 9 -0.52 -13.15 -7.72
CA ALA A 9 0.20 -12.04 -8.36
C ALA A 9 -0.29 -10.67 -7.85
N SER A 10 -1.59 -10.57 -7.54
CA SER A 10 -2.21 -9.39 -6.91
C SER A 10 -1.92 -9.24 -5.41
N GLY A 11 -1.00 -10.04 -4.86
CA GLY A 11 -0.76 -10.18 -3.44
C GLY A 11 -1.79 -11.06 -2.70
N GLY A 12 -1.40 -11.54 -1.51
CA GLY A 12 -2.22 -12.36 -0.62
C GLY A 12 -2.13 -13.84 -0.97
N PHE A 13 -2.89 -14.66 -0.25
CA PHE A 13 -2.93 -16.11 -0.47
C PHE A 13 -4.24 -16.52 -1.14
N VAL A 14 -4.15 -17.49 -2.05
CA VAL A 14 -5.30 -18.13 -2.70
C VAL A 14 -5.16 -19.64 -2.57
N PHE A 15 -6.30 -20.34 -2.46
CA PHE A 15 -6.31 -21.79 -2.39
C PHE A 15 -5.79 -22.42 -3.69
N ALA A 16 -4.93 -23.41 -3.55
CA ALA A 16 -4.42 -24.18 -4.68
C ALA A 16 -5.52 -25.05 -5.31
N ARG A 17 -6.49 -25.50 -4.48
CA ARG A 17 -7.66 -26.29 -4.90
C ARG A 17 -8.92 -25.74 -4.23
N PRO A 18 -9.65 -24.83 -4.89
CA PRO A 18 -10.92 -24.31 -4.38
C PRO A 18 -11.88 -25.45 -4.01
N GLY A 19 -12.63 -25.27 -2.92
CA GLY A 19 -13.62 -26.26 -2.44
C GLY A 19 -13.03 -27.45 -1.67
N THR A 20 -11.70 -27.57 -1.56
CA THR A 20 -11.10 -28.58 -0.68
C THR A 20 -11.05 -28.04 0.75
N PRO A 21 -11.64 -28.73 1.75
CA PRO A 21 -11.55 -28.30 3.14
C PRO A 21 -10.09 -28.30 3.62
N LEU A 22 -9.71 -27.26 4.37
CA LEU A 22 -8.42 -27.25 5.05
C LEU A 22 -8.47 -28.18 6.26
N ASN A 23 -7.38 -28.91 6.49
CA ASN A 23 -7.16 -29.54 7.78
C ASN A 23 -6.59 -28.51 8.79
N PRO A 24 -6.63 -28.79 10.10
CA PRO A 24 -6.16 -27.85 11.12
C PRO A 24 -4.72 -27.38 10.93
N ALA A 25 -3.79 -28.29 10.59
CA ALA A 25 -2.39 -27.93 10.36
C ALA A 25 -2.20 -26.98 9.16
N GLN A 26 -3.01 -27.13 8.11
CA GLN A 26 -3.02 -26.23 6.96
C GLN A 26 -3.60 -24.86 7.30
N ALA A 27 -4.63 -24.80 8.14
CA ALA A 27 -5.20 -23.55 8.63
C ALA A 27 -4.20 -22.79 9.51
N ASP A 28 -3.53 -23.47 10.44
CA ASP A 28 -2.50 -22.86 11.29
C ASP A 28 -1.31 -22.35 10.47
N SER A 29 -0.85 -23.12 9.49
CA SER A 29 0.21 -22.70 8.58
C SER A 29 -0.19 -21.44 7.80
N LEU A 30 -1.41 -21.38 7.25
CA LEU A 30 -1.91 -20.19 6.56
C LEU A 30 -1.97 -18.97 7.49
N LEU A 31 -2.43 -19.13 8.73
CA LEU A 31 -2.46 -18.04 9.71
C LEU A 31 -1.06 -17.52 10.05
N GLN A 32 -0.08 -18.41 10.22
CA GLN A 32 1.32 -18.01 10.44
C GLN A 32 1.88 -17.24 9.24
N HIS A 33 1.61 -17.71 8.01
CA HIS A 33 2.03 -17.01 6.79
C HIS A 33 1.39 -15.61 6.68
N LEU A 34 0.09 -15.50 6.94
CA LEU A 34 -0.62 -14.22 6.94
C LEU A 34 -0.08 -13.26 8.01
N SER A 35 0.22 -13.78 9.20
CA SER A 35 0.82 -13.00 10.29
C SER A 35 2.20 -12.44 9.91
N ASN A 36 3.07 -13.26 9.32
CA ASN A 36 4.41 -12.83 8.89
C ASN A 36 4.36 -11.83 7.73
N GLU A 37 3.45 -12.04 6.77
CA GLU A 37 3.22 -11.11 5.65
C GLU A 37 2.64 -9.78 6.13
N LEU A 38 1.80 -9.77 7.18
CA LEU A 38 1.29 -8.54 7.77
C LEU A 38 2.40 -7.68 8.37
N GLU A 39 3.34 -8.27 9.11
CA GLU A 39 4.51 -7.53 9.63
C GLU A 39 5.40 -7.01 8.51
N THR A 40 5.63 -7.81 7.47
CA THR A 40 6.39 -7.39 6.29
C THR A 40 5.68 -6.23 5.55
N SER A 41 4.36 -6.32 5.39
CA SER A 41 3.55 -5.28 4.76
C SER A 41 3.52 -3.99 5.58
N ARG A 42 3.56 -4.09 6.91
CA ARG A 42 3.65 -2.92 7.80
C ARG A 42 4.97 -2.18 7.58
N ALA A 43 6.09 -2.90 7.50
CA ALA A 43 7.39 -2.29 7.20
C ALA A 43 7.38 -1.58 5.84
N ALA A 44 6.77 -2.19 4.82
CA ALA A 44 6.63 -1.58 3.50
C ALA A 44 5.76 -0.31 3.50
N VAL A 45 4.70 -0.24 4.32
CA VAL A 45 3.90 0.97 4.49
C VAL A 45 4.71 2.09 5.14
N GLU A 46 5.49 1.78 6.19
CA GLU A 46 6.35 2.76 6.84
C GLU A 46 7.43 3.29 5.89
N GLU A 47 8.09 2.42 5.15
CA GLU A 47 9.06 2.81 4.11
C GLU A 47 8.43 3.72 3.05
N ALA A 48 7.23 3.37 2.56
CA ALA A 48 6.52 4.20 1.59
C ALA A 48 6.13 5.57 2.15
N ARG A 49 5.77 5.66 3.44
CA ARG A 49 5.51 6.94 4.13
C ARG A 49 6.75 7.80 4.24
N THR A 50 7.87 7.21 4.66
CA THR A 50 9.16 7.91 4.71
C THR A 50 9.53 8.44 3.33
N ARG A 51 9.42 7.59 2.29
CA ARG A 51 9.74 7.99 0.93
C ARG A 51 8.85 9.12 0.42
N LEU A 52 7.55 9.07 0.70
CA LEU A 52 6.63 10.15 0.36
C LEU A 52 7.03 11.47 1.02
N ALA A 53 7.35 11.44 2.32
CA ALA A 53 7.79 12.63 3.05
C ALA A 53 9.08 13.22 2.46
N GLU A 54 10.05 12.38 2.10
CA GLU A 54 11.29 12.82 1.42
C GLU A 54 10.99 13.48 0.07
N CYS A 55 10.15 12.87 -0.77
CA CYS A 55 9.77 13.41 -2.07
C CYS A 55 9.02 14.75 -1.92
N GLN A 56 8.11 14.86 -0.94
CA GLN A 56 7.39 16.10 -0.67
C GLN A 56 8.34 17.22 -0.21
N ALA A 57 9.29 16.89 0.68
CA ALA A 57 10.31 17.84 1.10
C ALA A 57 11.21 18.30 -0.06
N ALA A 58 11.63 17.37 -0.92
CA ALA A 58 12.43 17.66 -2.10
C ALA A 58 11.68 18.54 -3.12
N HIS A 59 10.42 18.21 -3.43
CA HIS A 59 9.57 19.00 -4.30
C HIS A 59 9.36 20.41 -3.75
N LYS A 60 9.06 20.55 -2.44
CA LYS A 60 8.87 21.86 -1.84
C LYS A 60 10.15 22.70 -1.84
N LYS A 61 11.29 22.06 -1.61
CA LYS A 61 12.60 22.71 -1.70
C LYS A 61 12.87 23.22 -3.12
N ALA A 62 12.70 22.36 -4.13
CA ALA A 62 12.91 22.73 -5.53
C ALA A 62 11.95 23.84 -5.98
N GLU A 63 10.69 23.77 -5.57
CA GLU A 63 9.69 24.81 -5.85
C GLU A 63 10.12 26.17 -5.27
N ASN A 64 10.54 26.19 -4.00
CA ASN A 64 11.03 27.40 -3.35
C ASN A 64 12.29 27.97 -4.04
N GLU A 65 13.23 27.12 -4.44
CA GLU A 65 14.43 27.53 -5.18
C GLU A 65 14.07 28.20 -6.51
N MET A 66 13.07 27.68 -7.23
CA MET A 66 12.60 28.28 -8.47
C MET A 66 11.86 29.59 -8.26
N PHE A 67 11.05 29.72 -7.21
CA PHE A 67 10.39 31.00 -6.88
C PHE A 67 11.37 32.11 -6.51
N LEU A 68 12.49 31.75 -5.86
CA LEU A 68 13.52 32.69 -5.45
C LEU A 68 14.61 32.90 -6.51
N SER A 69 14.55 32.15 -7.61
CA SER A 69 15.51 32.27 -8.71
C SER A 69 15.45 33.67 -9.34
N PRO A 70 16.60 34.27 -9.70
CA PRO A 70 16.63 35.51 -10.46
C PRO A 70 15.95 35.38 -11.84
N ASP A 71 15.88 34.16 -12.39
CA ASP A 71 15.24 33.87 -13.67
C ASP A 71 13.72 33.72 -13.56
N CYS A 72 13.17 33.74 -12.33
CA CYS A 72 11.74 33.61 -12.09
C CYS A 72 10.98 34.82 -12.68
N PRO A 73 10.00 34.59 -13.58
CA PRO A 73 9.21 35.66 -14.16
C PRO A 73 8.51 36.52 -13.09
N LYS A 74 8.64 37.84 -13.22
CA LYS A 74 8.03 38.79 -12.29
C LYS A 74 6.56 38.98 -12.61
N VAL A 75 5.73 38.85 -11.58
CA VAL A 75 4.28 39.03 -11.70
C VAL A 75 3.92 40.50 -11.54
N GLY A 76 3.11 41.03 -12.45
CA GLY A 76 2.71 42.43 -12.42
C GLY A 76 1.81 42.84 -13.58
N ARG A 77 1.55 44.14 -13.71
CA ARG A 77 0.72 44.74 -14.78
C ARG A 77 1.52 45.61 -15.77
N GLY A 78 2.85 45.68 -15.59
CA GLY A 78 3.74 46.50 -16.42
C GLY A 78 4.24 45.76 -17.67
N LEU A 79 4.91 46.51 -18.56
CA LEU A 79 5.54 45.94 -19.75
C LEU A 79 6.60 44.89 -19.34
N GLY A 80 6.54 43.69 -19.91
CA GLY A 80 7.45 42.59 -19.61
C GLY A 80 7.15 41.81 -18.33
N MET A 81 6.02 42.09 -17.66
CA MET A 81 5.54 41.32 -16.52
C MET A 81 4.59 40.20 -16.99
N VAL A 82 4.57 39.10 -16.26
CA VAL A 82 3.66 37.97 -16.53
C VAL A 82 2.52 37.92 -15.54
N THR A 83 1.49 37.16 -15.85
CA THR A 83 0.43 36.77 -14.91
C THR A 83 0.97 35.78 -13.88
N ALA A 84 0.30 35.67 -12.73
CA ALA A 84 0.65 34.66 -11.72
C ALA A 84 0.60 33.23 -12.30
N ALA A 85 -0.40 32.94 -13.13
CA ALA A 85 -0.55 31.64 -13.77
C ALA A 85 0.63 31.29 -14.69
N GLU A 86 1.16 32.25 -15.46
CA GLU A 86 2.32 32.05 -16.32
C GLU A 86 3.60 31.80 -15.52
N ARG A 87 3.82 32.52 -14.42
CA ARG A 87 4.94 32.26 -13.51
C ARG A 87 4.81 30.87 -12.89
N ASP A 88 3.63 30.50 -12.40
CA ASP A 88 3.43 29.22 -11.73
C ASP A 88 3.59 28.06 -12.71
N ALA A 89 3.14 28.21 -13.96
CA ALA A 89 3.41 27.25 -15.04
C ALA A 89 4.91 27.14 -15.36
N TRP A 90 5.63 28.27 -15.36
CA TRP A 90 7.09 28.26 -15.51
C TRP A 90 7.76 27.51 -14.36
N VAL A 91 7.40 27.79 -13.11
CA VAL A 91 7.96 27.09 -11.92
C VAL A 91 7.66 25.59 -12.02
N PHE A 92 6.41 25.21 -12.30
CA PHE A 92 6.01 23.82 -12.44
C PHE A 92 6.83 23.10 -13.53
N SER A 93 7.09 23.75 -14.66
CA SER A 93 7.91 23.17 -15.74
C SER A 93 9.35 22.85 -15.30
N LYS A 94 9.86 23.54 -14.27
CA LYS A 94 11.20 23.33 -13.71
C LYS A 94 11.25 22.23 -12.65
N VAL A 95 10.14 22.01 -11.94
CA VAL A 95 10.05 21.05 -10.82
C VAL A 95 9.21 19.81 -11.13
N ILE A 96 8.90 19.59 -12.41
CA ILE A 96 7.98 18.52 -12.83
C ILE A 96 8.48 17.13 -12.41
N LYS A 97 9.80 16.90 -12.38
CA LYS A 97 10.38 15.62 -11.98
C LYS A 97 10.18 15.34 -10.50
N GLU A 98 10.33 16.36 -9.66
CA GLU A 98 10.11 16.26 -8.23
C GLU A 98 8.62 16.09 -7.92
N TRP A 99 7.74 16.76 -8.69
CA TRP A 99 6.30 16.55 -8.61
C TRP A 99 5.90 15.12 -9.01
N GLU A 100 6.44 14.60 -10.12
CA GLU A 100 6.23 13.21 -10.54
C GLU A 100 6.71 12.22 -9.45
N ALA A 101 7.85 12.49 -8.83
CA ALA A 101 8.37 11.67 -7.73
C ALA A 101 7.43 11.64 -6.53
N VAL A 102 6.82 12.77 -6.16
CA VAL A 102 5.76 12.81 -5.14
C VAL A 102 4.58 11.94 -5.56
N HIS A 103 4.08 12.11 -6.78
CA HIS A 103 2.92 11.36 -7.28
C HIS A 103 3.16 9.85 -7.29
N PHE A 104 4.35 9.40 -7.72
CA PHE A 104 4.72 7.99 -7.68
C PHE A 104 4.82 7.46 -6.24
N ALA A 105 5.34 8.26 -5.30
CA ALA A 105 5.40 7.88 -3.89
C ALA A 105 4.01 7.75 -3.26
N GLU A 106 3.06 8.64 -3.61
CA GLU A 106 1.66 8.54 -3.18
C GLU A 106 1.00 7.25 -3.69
N LEU A 107 1.20 6.92 -4.98
CA LEU A 107 0.70 5.69 -5.55
C LEU A 107 1.31 4.46 -4.85
N HIS A 108 2.61 4.49 -4.56
CA HIS A 108 3.29 3.41 -3.85
C HIS A 108 2.74 3.21 -2.43
N LEU A 109 2.47 4.29 -1.71
CA LEU A 109 1.85 4.26 -0.39
C LEU A 109 0.41 3.72 -0.45
N ALA A 110 -0.37 4.14 -1.44
CA ALA A 110 -1.73 3.65 -1.65
C ALA A 110 -1.74 2.14 -1.92
N ASN A 111 -0.83 1.66 -2.77
CA ASN A 111 -0.67 0.23 -3.07
C ASN A 111 -0.25 -0.57 -1.83
N ALA A 112 0.74 -0.10 -1.07
CA ALA A 112 1.20 -0.78 0.15
C ALA A 112 0.09 -0.84 1.21
N THR A 113 -0.66 0.25 1.38
CA THR A 113 -1.77 0.31 2.33
C THR A 113 -2.92 -0.60 1.90
N GLY A 114 -3.26 -0.61 0.60
CA GLY A 114 -4.28 -1.51 0.05
C GLY A 114 -3.90 -2.99 0.21
N TYR A 115 -2.61 -3.33 0.00
CA TYR A 115 -2.11 -4.67 0.24
C TYR A 115 -2.24 -5.10 1.71
N MET A 116 -1.84 -4.23 2.63
CA MET A 116 -1.98 -4.48 4.07
C MET A 116 -3.45 -4.74 4.46
N TRP A 117 -4.39 -3.94 3.94
CA TRP A 117 -5.81 -4.13 4.21
C TRP A 117 -6.32 -5.48 3.71
N LYS A 118 -5.96 -5.87 2.49
CA LYS A 118 -6.30 -7.18 1.93
C LYS A 118 -5.79 -8.32 2.81
N LEU A 119 -4.56 -8.23 3.33
CA LEU A 119 -4.02 -9.24 4.25
C LEU A 119 -4.79 -9.29 5.58
N ARG A 120 -5.19 -8.14 6.13
CA ARG A 120 -6.00 -8.09 7.37
C ARG A 120 -7.37 -8.75 7.17
N GLU A 121 -8.03 -8.50 6.05
CA GLU A 121 -9.29 -9.15 5.70
C GLU A 121 -9.11 -10.67 5.55
N GLN A 122 -8.08 -11.11 4.83
CA GLN A 122 -7.78 -12.54 4.68
C GLN A 122 -7.49 -13.22 6.02
N ASN A 123 -6.75 -12.56 6.92
CA ASN A 123 -6.47 -13.08 8.25
C ASN A 123 -7.75 -13.23 9.09
N SER A 124 -8.64 -12.23 9.04
CA SER A 124 -9.94 -12.29 9.73
C SER A 124 -10.82 -13.42 9.20
N LEU A 125 -10.90 -13.59 7.87
CA LEU A 125 -11.64 -14.68 7.25
C LEU A 125 -11.06 -16.05 7.61
N ALA A 126 -9.73 -16.20 7.58
CA ALA A 126 -9.06 -17.45 7.95
C ALA A 126 -9.32 -17.83 9.42
N GLN A 127 -9.28 -16.86 10.34
CA GLN A 127 -9.63 -17.08 11.75
C GLN A 127 -11.09 -17.53 11.91
N SER A 128 -12.03 -16.89 11.21
CA SER A 128 -13.45 -17.28 11.23
C SER A 128 -13.67 -18.70 10.71
N LEU A 129 -13.03 -19.06 9.59
CA LEU A 129 -13.10 -20.42 9.03
C LEU A 129 -12.51 -21.46 9.98
N ASN A 130 -11.38 -21.16 10.63
CA ASN A 130 -10.76 -22.06 11.60
C ASN A 130 -11.67 -22.29 12.82
N ASN A 131 -12.26 -21.23 13.36
CA ASN A 131 -13.19 -21.33 14.49
C ASN A 131 -14.43 -22.17 14.14
N ASN A 132 -15.00 -21.97 12.94
CA ASN A 132 -16.13 -22.76 12.46
C ASN A 132 -15.75 -24.25 12.29
N ALA A 133 -14.56 -24.54 11.76
CA ALA A 133 -14.06 -25.90 11.61
C ALA A 133 -13.85 -26.59 12.96
N GLN A 134 -13.27 -25.88 13.94
CA GLN A 134 -13.10 -26.39 15.30
C GLN A 134 -14.46 -26.65 15.98
N ALA A 135 -15.40 -25.71 15.88
CA ALA A 135 -16.74 -25.86 16.45
C ALA A 135 -17.49 -27.08 15.86
N ALA A 136 -17.40 -27.29 14.55
CA ALA A 136 -17.99 -28.46 13.87
C ALA A 136 -17.33 -29.77 14.31
N TYR A 137 -16.00 -29.79 14.50
CA TYR A 137 -15.29 -30.97 14.99
C TYR A 137 -15.67 -31.31 16.44
N HIS A 138 -15.82 -30.29 17.29
CA HIS A 138 -16.21 -30.47 18.70
C HIS A 138 -17.69 -30.89 18.86
N SER A 139 -18.61 -30.35 18.06
CA SER A 139 -20.03 -30.73 18.10
C SER A 139 -20.24 -32.16 17.60
N TYR A 140 -19.50 -32.62 16.60
CA TYR A 140 -19.56 -34.00 16.10
C TYR A 140 -19.06 -35.04 17.14
N ARG A 141 -18.11 -34.67 18.00
CA ARG A 141 -17.65 -35.51 19.12
C ARG A 141 -18.57 -35.48 20.34
N GLY A 142 -19.41 -34.46 20.49
CA GLY A 142 -20.30 -34.27 21.65
C GLY A 142 -21.75 -34.76 21.46
N GLY A 143 -22.21 -34.95 20.22
CA GLY A 143 -23.60 -35.33 19.89
C GLY A 143 -23.93 -36.83 20.03
N GLY A 144 -23.02 -37.63 20.58
CA GLY A 144 -23.23 -39.04 20.87
C GLY A 144 -23.64 -39.29 22.32
N ARG A 145 -24.69 -38.63 22.81
CA ARG A 145 -25.45 -39.00 24.02
C ARG A 145 -26.87 -38.47 23.95
#